data_AF-A0A7V4NZN5-F1
#
_entry.id   AF-A0A7V4NZN5-F1
#
_cell.length_a   1.000
_cell.length_b   1.000
_cell.length_c   1.000
_cell.angle_alpha   90.00
_cell.angle_beta   90.00
_cell.angle_gamma   90.00
#
_symmetry.space_group_name_H-M   'P 1'
#
loop_
_entity.id
_entity.type
_entity.pdbx_description
1 polymer ?
#
loop_
_entity_poly.entity_id
_entity_poly.type
_entity_poly.pdbx_seq_one_letter_code
_entity_poly.pdbx_strand_id
1 'polypeptide(L)'
;MHPEPYSVSTLTTMRCRICREAPTAPPADAARVRCNVRAFRDGRFEVWRCPRCRCLNSGASVDLDHYYSCYPFAKARLNWALRFVYRYQLRRLRRAGLNRRHTLLDYGCGNGMFVQYLHERGYDRAVGFDPYGSADAFGDPAVLKRGPFDFLVLQDVLEHVEDPAELLARINIHLAPGGVALVGTPNAERIDLARSDEFANELHAPYHRVIVTPDVLKRLGEGVGWMPQRLILRGYHDTPWLGLNPRAGREYQRAVDDTLDAVLEPLRVGLALRSPRFLWLAHIGYLFSHRADMAMVFRKPAAP
;
A
#
# COMPACT_ATOMS: atom_id res chain seq x y z
N MET A 1 28.93 14.49 4.03
CA MET A 1 29.11 14.30 2.57
C MET A 1 27.74 14.16 1.96
N HIS A 2 27.28 15.20 1.26
CA HIS A 2 26.04 15.14 0.49
C HIS A 2 26.30 14.27 -0.76
N PRO A 3 25.46 13.28 -1.10
CA PRO A 3 25.59 12.60 -2.37
C PRO A 3 25.25 13.59 -3.49
N GLU A 4 26.11 13.65 -4.50
CA GLU A 4 25.97 14.51 -5.68
C GLU A 4 24.62 14.33 -6.39
N PRO A 5 24.12 15.37 -7.08
CA PRO A 5 22.94 15.25 -7.93
C PRO A 5 23.24 14.30 -9.10
N TYR A 6 22.68 13.10 -9.04
CA TYR A 6 22.79 12.05 -10.05
C TYR A 6 22.76 12.60 -11.48
N SER A 7 23.89 12.46 -12.17
CA SER A 7 24.10 12.87 -13.56
C SER A 7 23.24 12.05 -14.52
N VAL A 8 22.90 12.68 -15.66
CA VAL A 8 22.06 12.24 -16.80
C VAL A 8 22.43 10.87 -17.44
N SER A 9 23.40 10.11 -16.90
CA SER A 9 23.90 8.85 -17.47
C SER A 9 23.13 7.58 -17.05
N THR A 10 22.03 7.68 -16.29
CA THR A 10 21.27 6.51 -15.76
C THR A 10 20.19 5.96 -16.69
N LEU A 11 19.89 6.63 -17.81
CA LEU A 11 18.81 6.27 -18.72
C LEU A 11 18.94 4.86 -19.35
N THR A 12 20.14 4.29 -19.41
CA THR A 12 20.42 2.99 -20.06
C THR A 12 20.03 1.76 -19.22
N THR A 13 19.52 1.93 -17.98
CA THR A 13 19.30 0.80 -17.05
C THR A 13 17.88 0.64 -16.49
N MET A 14 16.94 1.52 -16.81
CA MET A 14 15.59 1.42 -16.26
C MET A 14 14.72 0.41 -17.02
N ARG A 15 14.53 -0.81 -16.48
CA ARG A 15 13.54 -1.76 -17.02
C ARG A 15 12.25 -1.70 -16.22
N CYS A 16 11.12 -1.78 -16.91
CA CYS A 16 9.82 -1.91 -16.24
C CYS A 16 9.78 -3.18 -15.39
N ARG A 17 9.41 -3.07 -14.11
CA ARG A 17 9.33 -4.21 -13.17
C ARG A 17 8.23 -5.21 -13.51
N ILE A 18 7.26 -4.82 -14.34
CA ILE A 18 6.14 -5.67 -14.75
C ILE A 18 6.42 -6.36 -16.09
N CYS A 19 6.62 -5.59 -17.16
CA CYS A 19 6.73 -6.15 -18.52
C CYS A 19 8.17 -6.24 -19.04
N ARG A 20 9.18 -5.87 -18.21
CA ARG A 20 10.62 -5.91 -18.51
C ARG A 20 11.11 -5.08 -19.72
N GLU A 21 10.18 -4.39 -20.37
CA GLU A 21 10.43 -3.41 -21.43
C GLU A 21 11.37 -2.31 -20.91
N ALA A 22 12.42 -2.04 -21.67
CA ALA A 22 13.26 -0.86 -21.46
C ALA A 22 12.68 0.29 -22.28
N PRO A 23 12.56 1.50 -21.72
CA PRO A 23 12.15 2.65 -22.50
C PRO A 23 13.24 2.96 -23.54
N THR A 24 12.85 3.15 -24.80
CA THR A 24 13.77 3.43 -25.93
C THR A 24 14.25 4.88 -25.94
N ALA A 25 13.61 5.75 -25.16
CA ALA A 25 13.93 7.15 -24.92
C ALA A 25 13.49 7.51 -23.48
N PRO A 26 13.92 8.64 -22.90
CA PRO A 26 13.40 9.11 -21.62
C PRO A 26 11.86 9.06 -21.59
N PRO A 27 11.23 8.48 -20.54
CA PRO A 27 9.78 8.34 -20.51
C PRO A 27 9.10 9.70 -20.56
N ALA A 28 8.18 9.90 -21.52
CA ALA A 28 7.46 11.16 -21.65
C ALA A 28 6.55 11.49 -20.45
N ASP A 29 6.06 10.45 -19.77
CA ASP A 29 5.27 10.56 -18.54
C ASP A 29 6.15 10.16 -17.35
N ALA A 30 6.84 11.15 -16.79
CA ALA A 30 7.77 11.00 -15.67
C ALA A 30 7.76 12.26 -14.78
N ALA A 31 8.09 12.08 -13.49
CA ALA A 31 8.20 13.15 -12.53
C ALA A 31 9.29 12.86 -11.48
N ARG A 32 9.86 13.93 -10.90
CA ARG A 32 10.68 13.84 -9.68
C ARG A 32 9.78 14.03 -8.47
N VAL A 33 9.43 12.93 -7.83
CA VAL A 33 8.51 12.86 -6.69
C VAL A 33 9.27 13.04 -5.40
N ARG A 34 8.75 13.85 -4.47
CA ARG A 34 9.34 14.03 -3.14
C ARG A 34 9.07 12.86 -2.21
N CYS A 35 9.96 12.65 -1.24
CA CYS A 35 9.63 11.81 -0.10
C CYS A 35 8.56 12.49 0.76
N ASN A 36 7.55 11.73 1.16
CA ASN A 36 6.53 12.17 2.12
C ASN A 36 6.83 11.70 3.56
N VAL A 37 7.98 11.08 3.83
CA VAL A 37 8.40 10.74 5.21
C VAL A 37 9.30 11.85 5.75
N ARG A 38 9.00 12.36 6.95
CA ARG A 38 9.64 13.57 7.51
C ARG A 38 11.15 13.48 7.57
N ALA A 39 11.69 12.31 7.96
CA ALA A 39 13.12 12.06 8.06
C ALA A 39 13.88 12.27 6.73
N PHE A 40 13.19 12.14 5.58
CA PHE A 40 13.79 12.20 4.24
C PHE A 40 13.07 13.19 3.32
N ARG A 41 12.36 14.17 3.88
CA ARG A 41 11.48 15.12 3.15
C ARG A 41 12.15 15.90 2.02
N ASP A 42 13.47 16.05 2.06
CA ASP A 42 14.26 16.75 1.04
C ASP A 42 14.64 15.83 -0.13
N GLY A 43 14.49 14.51 0.03
CA GLY A 43 14.70 13.52 -1.02
C GLY A 43 13.72 13.70 -2.19
N ARG A 44 14.23 13.51 -3.41
CA ARG A 44 13.47 13.56 -4.67
C ARG A 44 13.87 12.36 -5.53
N PHE A 45 12.88 11.61 -6.00
CA PHE A 45 13.05 10.34 -6.68
C PHE A 45 12.32 10.34 -8.01
N GLU A 46 12.93 9.74 -9.01
CA GLU A 46 12.29 9.61 -10.32
C GLU A 46 11.19 8.55 -10.26
N VAL A 47 10.04 8.88 -10.83
CA VAL A 47 8.95 7.95 -11.09
C VAL A 47 8.52 8.15 -12.53
N TRP A 48 8.29 7.07 -13.25
CA TRP A 48 7.91 7.10 -14.65
C TRP A 48 6.83 6.06 -14.96
N ARG A 49 6.03 6.34 -15.99
CA ARG A 49 5.01 5.43 -16.48
C ARG A 49 5.51 4.61 -17.65
N CYS A 50 5.37 3.31 -17.56
CA CYS A 50 5.69 2.42 -18.68
C CYS A 50 4.70 2.65 -19.85
N PRO A 51 5.18 2.90 -21.08
CA PRO A 51 4.30 3.12 -22.23
C PRO A 51 3.49 1.88 -22.62
N ARG A 52 4.01 0.68 -22.32
CA ARG A 52 3.37 -0.60 -22.67
C ARG A 52 2.31 -1.06 -21.67
N CYS A 53 2.70 -1.23 -20.40
CA CYS A 53 1.78 -1.75 -19.37
C CYS A 53 1.12 -0.67 -18.51
N ARG A 54 1.46 0.62 -18.71
CA ARG A 54 0.91 1.79 -18.00
C ARG A 54 1.14 1.82 -16.48
N CYS A 55 1.87 0.85 -15.94
CA CYS A 55 2.31 0.83 -14.53
C CYS A 55 3.34 1.93 -14.28
N LEU A 56 3.31 2.48 -13.07
CA LEU A 56 4.32 3.41 -12.59
C LEU A 56 5.49 2.64 -12.01
N ASN A 57 6.70 3.09 -12.28
CA ASN A 57 7.94 2.51 -11.78
C ASN A 57 8.73 3.61 -11.09
N SER A 58 9.27 3.31 -9.92
CA SER A 58 10.38 4.07 -9.37
C SER A 58 11.61 3.94 -10.26
N GLY A 59 12.46 4.96 -10.25
CA GLY A 59 13.73 5.01 -10.95
C GLY A 59 14.77 4.04 -10.36
N ALA A 60 16.00 4.54 -10.15
CA ALA A 60 17.10 3.75 -9.64
C ALA A 60 16.76 3.00 -8.34
N SER A 61 17.47 1.89 -8.10
CA SER A 61 17.46 1.23 -6.79
C SER A 61 17.93 2.21 -5.71
N VAL A 62 17.31 2.12 -4.55
CA VAL A 62 17.71 2.86 -3.35
C VAL A 62 18.04 1.86 -2.25
N ASP A 63 18.84 2.28 -1.28
CA ASP A 63 19.02 1.53 -0.04
C ASP A 63 17.72 1.58 0.79
N LEU A 64 16.84 0.60 0.62
CA LEU A 64 15.54 0.57 1.31
C LEU A 64 15.69 0.39 2.82
N ASP A 65 16.72 -0.32 3.29
CA ASP A 65 16.95 -0.52 4.73
C ASP A 65 17.21 0.83 5.42
N HIS A 66 17.97 1.70 4.75
CA HIS A 66 18.14 3.08 5.21
C HIS A 66 16.81 3.82 5.36
N TYR A 67 15.92 3.75 4.37
CA TYR A 67 14.61 4.42 4.45
C TYR A 67 13.68 3.79 5.49
N TYR A 68 13.64 2.45 5.59
CA TYR A 68 12.81 1.74 6.55
C TYR A 68 13.25 1.96 8.01
N SER A 69 14.54 2.26 8.25
CA SER A 69 15.05 2.55 9.60
C SER A 69 14.32 3.68 10.32
N CYS A 70 13.75 4.63 9.56
CA CYS A 70 13.00 5.77 10.06
C CYS A 70 11.51 5.71 9.67
N TYR A 71 10.99 4.53 9.34
CA TYR A 71 9.62 4.40 8.85
C TYR A 71 8.58 4.73 9.95
N PRO A 72 7.67 5.69 9.74
CA PRO A 72 6.79 6.19 10.80
C PRO A 72 5.87 5.13 11.44
N PHE A 73 5.48 4.11 10.67
CA PHE A 73 4.60 3.04 11.15
C PHE A 73 5.25 2.12 12.18
N ALA A 74 6.59 2.03 12.23
CA ALA A 74 7.29 1.16 13.18
C ALA A 74 6.95 1.50 14.65
N LYS A 75 6.66 2.78 14.95
CA LYS A 75 6.33 3.26 16.30
C LYS A 75 4.83 3.52 16.51
N ALA A 76 4.00 3.31 15.49
CA ALA A 76 2.58 3.53 15.57
C ALA A 76 1.91 2.54 16.53
N ARG A 77 0.76 2.92 17.10
CA ARG A 77 -0.07 2.05 17.94
C ARG A 77 -1.51 2.11 17.49
N LEU A 78 -2.24 1.01 17.70
CA LEU A 78 -3.65 0.90 17.35
C LEU A 78 -4.48 1.95 18.12
N ASN A 79 -4.82 3.05 17.45
CA ASN A 79 -5.62 4.14 17.99
C ASN A 79 -7.07 4.10 17.47
N TRP A 80 -7.92 5.00 17.97
CA TRP A 80 -9.33 5.04 17.61
C TRP A 80 -9.58 5.27 16.11
N ALA A 81 -8.74 6.07 15.44
CA ALA A 81 -8.87 6.36 14.01
C ALA A 81 -8.54 5.11 13.17
N LEU A 82 -7.44 4.43 13.49
CA LEU A 82 -7.06 3.16 12.86
C LEU A 82 -8.12 2.08 13.09
N ARG A 83 -8.77 2.05 14.26
CA ARG A 83 -9.90 1.13 14.52
C ARG A 83 -11.07 1.37 13.56
N PHE A 84 -11.35 2.60 13.15
CA PHE A 84 -12.38 2.89 12.14
C PHE A 84 -11.96 2.45 10.73
N VAL A 85 -10.71 2.68 10.37
CA VAL A 85 -10.11 2.21 9.11
C VAL A 85 -10.16 0.67 9.03
N TYR A 86 -9.65 -0.02 10.05
CA TYR A 86 -9.67 -1.49 10.09
C TYR A 86 -11.07 -2.09 10.23
N ARG A 87 -12.05 -1.35 10.76
CA ARG A 87 -13.47 -1.74 10.65
C ARG A 87 -13.94 -1.80 9.22
N TYR A 88 -13.51 -0.89 8.36
CA TYR A 88 -13.86 -0.93 6.96
C TYR A 88 -13.10 -2.04 6.22
N GLN A 89 -11.81 -2.25 6.51
CA GLN A 89 -11.06 -3.38 5.97
C GLN A 89 -11.67 -4.73 6.36
N LEU A 90 -12.03 -4.92 7.63
CA LEU A 90 -12.73 -6.11 8.10
C LEU A 90 -14.09 -6.30 7.40
N ARG A 91 -14.83 -5.23 7.12
CA ARG A 91 -16.07 -5.32 6.33
C ARG A 91 -15.80 -5.80 4.89
N ARG A 92 -14.70 -5.39 4.26
CA ARG A 92 -14.30 -5.89 2.92
C ARG A 92 -14.01 -7.39 2.99
N LEU A 93 -13.24 -7.84 3.99
CA LEU A 93 -12.95 -9.26 4.19
C LEU A 93 -14.21 -10.10 4.48
N ARG A 94 -15.11 -9.61 5.33
CA ARG A 94 -16.41 -10.28 5.60
C ARG A 94 -17.25 -10.42 4.33
N ARG A 95 -17.28 -9.39 3.48
CA ARG A 95 -17.97 -9.45 2.17
C ARG A 95 -17.30 -10.38 1.16
N ALA A 96 -16.05 -10.77 1.41
CA ALA A 96 -15.33 -11.80 0.68
C ALA A 96 -15.48 -13.20 1.31
N GLY A 97 -16.24 -13.32 2.41
CA GLY A 97 -16.55 -14.60 3.07
C GLY A 97 -15.81 -14.85 4.39
N LEU A 98 -15.00 -13.90 4.89
CA LEU A 98 -14.26 -14.11 6.14
C LEU A 98 -15.20 -14.29 7.33
N ASN A 99 -15.03 -15.37 8.09
CA ASN A 99 -15.69 -15.64 9.36
C ASN A 99 -14.65 -16.05 10.42
N ARG A 100 -15.07 -16.17 11.69
CA ARG A 100 -14.16 -16.37 12.83
C ARG A 100 -13.48 -17.74 12.87
N ARG A 101 -13.98 -18.73 12.12
CA ARG A 101 -13.37 -20.06 12.04
C ARG A 101 -12.17 -20.09 11.09
N HIS A 102 -12.09 -19.13 10.16
CA HIS A 102 -11.03 -19.10 9.15
C HIS A 102 -9.68 -18.73 9.77
N THR A 103 -8.62 -19.36 9.25
CA THR A 103 -7.25 -18.90 9.45
C THR A 103 -6.95 -17.73 8.51
N LEU A 104 -6.24 -16.72 8.98
CA LEU A 104 -5.90 -15.55 8.19
C LEU A 104 -4.41 -15.22 8.34
N LEU A 105 -3.72 -15.02 7.22
CA LEU A 105 -2.40 -14.41 7.18
C LEU A 105 -2.50 -12.98 6.67
N ASP A 106 -2.00 -12.04 7.46
CA ASP A 106 -1.69 -10.67 7.04
C ASP A 106 -0.21 -10.62 6.66
N TYR A 107 0.10 -10.69 5.37
CA TYR A 107 1.46 -10.68 4.85
C TYR A 107 1.88 -9.23 4.59
N GLY A 108 3.01 -8.79 5.15
CA GLY A 108 3.39 -7.38 5.26
C GLY A 108 2.61 -6.63 6.36
N CYS A 109 2.38 -7.29 7.51
CA CYS A 109 1.53 -6.75 8.57
C CYS A 109 2.12 -5.54 9.33
N GLY A 110 3.34 -5.11 9.01
CA GLY A 110 4.08 -4.09 9.73
C GLY A 110 4.29 -4.48 11.19
N ASN A 111 3.78 -3.64 12.09
CA ASN A 111 3.80 -3.86 13.54
C ASN A 111 2.56 -4.64 14.06
N GLY A 112 1.76 -5.23 13.17
CA GLY A 112 0.66 -6.13 13.53
C GLY A 112 -0.60 -5.46 14.07
N MET A 113 -0.76 -4.15 13.92
CA MET A 113 -1.95 -3.43 14.42
C MET A 113 -3.27 -3.98 13.85
N PHE A 114 -3.28 -4.46 12.59
CA PHE A 114 -4.48 -5.07 12.01
C PHE A 114 -4.77 -6.44 12.62
N VAL A 115 -3.74 -7.26 12.87
CA VAL A 115 -3.86 -8.55 13.55
C VAL A 115 -4.38 -8.36 14.99
N GLN A 116 -3.81 -7.40 15.73
CA GLN A 116 -4.30 -7.02 17.07
C GLN A 116 -5.79 -6.66 17.02
N TYR A 117 -6.17 -5.80 16.06
CA TYR A 117 -7.57 -5.41 15.87
C TYR A 117 -8.48 -6.60 15.51
N LEU A 118 -7.99 -7.58 14.75
CA LEU A 118 -8.73 -8.79 14.40
C LEU A 118 -8.97 -9.69 15.63
N HIS A 119 -7.96 -9.89 16.47
CA HIS A 119 -8.07 -10.65 17.73
C HIS A 119 -9.12 -10.03 18.67
N GLU A 120 -9.11 -8.71 18.84
CA GLU A 120 -10.13 -7.99 19.63
C GLU A 120 -11.56 -8.15 19.08
N ARG A 121 -11.72 -8.64 17.85
CA ARG A 121 -13.03 -8.93 17.22
C ARG A 121 -13.35 -10.43 17.15
N GLY A 122 -12.54 -11.27 17.78
CA GLY A 122 -12.68 -12.71 17.88
C GLY A 122 -12.22 -13.46 16.63
N TYR A 123 -11.23 -12.93 15.90
CA TYR A 123 -10.54 -13.64 14.81
C TYR A 123 -9.20 -14.18 15.31
N ASP A 124 -9.25 -15.05 16.31
CA ASP A 124 -8.06 -15.49 17.09
C ASP A 124 -7.05 -16.30 16.26
N ARG A 125 -7.48 -16.76 15.07
CA ARG A 125 -6.66 -17.50 14.10
C ARG A 125 -6.00 -16.61 13.05
N ALA A 126 -6.07 -15.28 13.22
CA ALA A 126 -5.31 -14.34 12.41
C ALA A 126 -3.85 -14.27 12.89
N VAL A 127 -2.91 -14.25 11.95
CA VAL A 127 -1.48 -14.09 12.21
C VAL A 127 -0.89 -13.07 11.25
N GLY A 128 0.18 -12.42 11.68
CA GLY A 128 0.93 -11.47 10.85
C GLY A 128 2.30 -12.03 10.50
N PHE A 129 2.79 -11.66 9.33
CA PHE A 129 4.19 -11.81 8.95
C PHE A 129 4.63 -10.54 8.23
N ASP A 130 5.80 -10.02 8.53
CA ASP A 130 6.41 -8.91 7.79
C ASP A 130 7.89 -9.23 7.54
N PRO A 131 8.35 -9.33 6.28
CA PRO A 131 9.75 -9.66 5.98
C PRO A 131 10.76 -8.60 6.44
N TYR A 132 10.31 -7.37 6.73
CA TYR A 132 11.13 -6.29 7.28
C TYR A 132 10.94 -6.11 8.80
N GLY A 133 10.09 -6.94 9.43
CA GLY A 133 9.95 -6.97 10.88
C GLY A 133 11.12 -7.67 11.58
N SER A 134 11.34 -7.38 12.87
CA SER A 134 12.28 -8.13 13.68
C SER A 134 11.79 -9.56 13.95
N ALA A 135 12.71 -10.52 14.08
CA ALA A 135 12.38 -11.92 14.36
C ALA A 135 11.55 -12.09 15.64
N ASP A 136 11.83 -11.31 16.69
CA ASP A 136 11.08 -11.33 17.96
C ASP A 136 9.67 -10.69 17.87
N ALA A 137 9.29 -10.17 16.70
CA ALA A 137 7.99 -9.56 16.45
C ALA A 137 7.26 -10.30 15.31
N PHE A 138 7.23 -9.73 14.11
CA PHE A 138 6.53 -10.27 12.95
C PHE A 138 7.46 -10.78 11.85
N GLY A 139 8.77 -10.76 12.07
CA GLY A 139 9.80 -11.18 11.10
C GLY A 139 10.12 -12.67 11.07
N ASP A 140 9.59 -13.48 11.98
CA ASP A 140 9.88 -14.92 12.01
C ASP A 140 9.11 -15.67 10.91
N PRO A 141 9.79 -16.23 9.89
CA PRO A 141 9.14 -16.98 8.81
C PRO A 141 8.53 -18.30 9.29
N ALA A 142 8.80 -18.78 10.52
CA ALA A 142 8.16 -19.96 11.06
C ALA A 142 6.63 -19.81 11.15
N VAL A 143 6.11 -18.58 11.26
CA VAL A 143 4.66 -18.32 11.25
C VAL A 143 4.00 -18.80 9.95
N LEU A 144 4.72 -18.75 8.82
CA LEU A 144 4.22 -19.17 7.51
C LEU A 144 3.98 -20.69 7.43
N LYS A 145 4.61 -21.47 8.32
CA LYS A 145 4.40 -22.92 8.46
C LYS A 145 3.07 -23.28 9.13
N ARG A 146 2.36 -22.30 9.72
CA ARG A 146 1.01 -22.50 10.30
C ARG A 146 -0.08 -22.62 9.24
N GLY A 147 0.23 -22.26 7.99
CA GLY A 147 -0.65 -22.38 6.85
C GLY A 147 -0.69 -23.80 6.25
N PRO A 148 -1.40 -23.99 5.12
CA PRO A 148 -2.03 -22.93 4.33
C PRO A 148 -3.21 -22.26 5.04
N PHE A 149 -3.45 -20.99 4.71
CA PHE A 149 -4.45 -20.12 5.32
C PHE A 149 -5.71 -20.03 4.46
N ASP A 150 -6.89 -19.94 5.09
CA ASP A 150 -8.16 -19.74 4.38
C ASP A 150 -8.24 -18.34 3.76
N PHE A 151 -7.64 -17.35 4.42
CA PHE A 151 -7.56 -15.96 3.96
C PHE A 151 -6.11 -15.47 3.96
N LEU A 152 -5.74 -14.77 2.90
CA LEU A 152 -4.43 -14.15 2.72
C LEU A 152 -4.64 -12.68 2.36
N VAL A 153 -4.09 -11.76 3.15
CA VAL A 153 -4.20 -10.31 2.95
C VAL A 153 -2.82 -9.77 2.62
N LEU A 154 -2.73 -9.01 1.53
CA LEU A 154 -1.59 -8.16 1.18
C LEU A 154 -2.13 -6.75 1.02
N GLN A 155 -2.13 -5.97 2.09
CA GLN A 155 -2.59 -4.59 2.03
C GLN A 155 -1.36 -3.67 2.07
N ASP A 156 -1.16 -2.92 0.99
CA ASP A 156 -0.06 -1.96 0.84
C ASP A 156 1.32 -2.64 0.87
N VAL A 157 1.48 -3.71 0.06
CA VAL A 157 2.69 -4.57 0.05
C VAL A 157 3.22 -4.79 -1.36
N LEU A 158 2.31 -5.07 -2.30
CA LEU A 158 2.67 -5.44 -3.67
C LEU A 158 3.53 -4.36 -4.35
N GLU A 159 3.28 -3.10 -4.02
CA GLU A 159 3.98 -1.96 -4.57
C GLU A 159 5.38 -1.73 -3.99
N HIS A 160 5.69 -2.33 -2.84
CA HIS A 160 6.98 -2.20 -2.16
C HIS A 160 8.03 -3.19 -2.67
N VAL A 161 7.65 -4.20 -3.44
CA VAL A 161 8.58 -5.24 -3.92
C VAL A 161 9.10 -4.95 -5.33
N GLU A 162 10.32 -5.42 -5.60
CA GLU A 162 10.94 -5.30 -6.93
C GLU A 162 10.27 -6.20 -7.97
N ASP A 163 9.81 -7.40 -7.59
CA ASP A 163 9.08 -8.32 -8.46
C ASP A 163 7.74 -8.77 -7.81
N PRO A 164 6.62 -8.11 -8.17
CA PRO A 164 5.28 -8.49 -7.74
C PRO A 164 4.86 -9.91 -8.14
N ALA A 165 5.27 -10.39 -9.31
CA ALA A 165 4.88 -11.71 -9.80
C ALA A 165 5.57 -12.81 -9.00
N GLU A 166 6.86 -12.64 -8.73
CA GLU A 166 7.63 -13.56 -7.88
C GLU A 166 7.07 -13.59 -6.45
N LEU A 167 6.72 -12.44 -5.86
CA LEU A 167 6.08 -12.38 -4.55
C LEU A 167 4.79 -13.22 -4.53
N LEU A 168 3.88 -12.99 -5.48
CA LEU A 168 2.61 -13.74 -5.51
C LEU A 168 2.84 -15.24 -5.71
N ALA A 169 3.79 -15.62 -6.58
CA ALA A 169 4.13 -17.03 -6.81
C ALA A 169 4.64 -17.69 -5.52
N ARG A 170 5.54 -17.01 -4.80
CA ARG A 170 6.12 -17.48 -3.54
C ARG A 170 5.06 -17.65 -2.45
N ILE A 171 4.13 -16.71 -2.30
CA ILE A 171 3.14 -16.77 -1.22
C ILE A 171 1.92 -17.63 -1.56
N ASN A 172 1.72 -18.00 -2.82
CA ASN A 172 0.59 -18.82 -3.25
C ASN A 172 0.51 -20.16 -2.50
N ILE A 173 1.65 -20.74 -2.11
CA ILE A 173 1.70 -21.99 -1.33
C ILE A 173 1.05 -21.84 0.05
N HIS A 174 1.02 -20.62 0.59
CA HIS A 174 0.43 -20.33 1.90
C HIS A 174 -1.08 -20.07 1.80
N LEU A 175 -1.68 -19.99 0.61
CA LEU A 175 -3.13 -19.88 0.44
C LEU A 175 -3.73 -21.27 0.23
N ALA A 176 -4.70 -21.63 1.06
CA ALA A 176 -5.38 -22.92 0.98
C ALA A 176 -6.14 -23.07 -0.35
N PRO A 177 -6.27 -24.29 -0.90
CA PRO A 177 -7.22 -24.55 -1.99
C PRO A 177 -8.62 -24.07 -1.60
N GLY A 178 -9.30 -23.35 -2.49
CA GLY A 178 -10.58 -22.69 -2.19
C GLY A 178 -10.48 -21.40 -1.35
N GLY A 179 -9.29 -21.06 -0.86
CA GLY A 179 -9.01 -19.88 -0.05
C GLY A 179 -9.16 -18.55 -0.81
N VAL A 180 -9.18 -17.45 -0.06
CA VAL A 180 -9.40 -16.09 -0.59
C VAL A 180 -8.17 -15.22 -0.37
N ALA A 181 -7.70 -14.56 -1.42
CA ALA A 181 -6.70 -13.50 -1.33
C ALA A 181 -7.35 -12.12 -1.46
N LEU A 182 -6.94 -11.16 -0.63
CA LEU A 182 -7.21 -9.74 -0.84
C LEU A 182 -5.88 -9.01 -1.05
N VAL A 183 -5.69 -8.44 -2.22
CA VAL A 183 -4.49 -7.67 -2.57
C VAL A 183 -4.89 -6.22 -2.76
N GLY A 184 -4.44 -5.33 -1.87
CA GLY A 184 -4.66 -3.89 -1.89
C GLY A 184 -3.37 -3.14 -2.20
N THR A 185 -3.46 -2.13 -3.08
CA THR A 185 -2.33 -1.36 -3.60
C THR A 185 -2.83 -0.07 -4.25
N PRO A 186 -1.99 0.98 -4.40
CA PRO A 186 -2.34 2.14 -5.20
C PRO A 186 -2.67 1.79 -6.66
N ASN A 187 -3.42 2.66 -7.33
CA ASN A 187 -3.89 2.47 -8.68
C ASN A 187 -3.19 3.43 -9.65
N ALA A 188 -2.29 2.89 -10.47
CA ALA A 188 -1.51 3.68 -11.42
C ALA A 188 -2.38 4.47 -12.42
N GLU A 189 -3.56 3.99 -12.80
CA GLU A 189 -4.45 4.68 -13.75
C GLU A 189 -5.04 5.97 -13.20
N ARG A 190 -4.97 6.17 -11.88
CA ARG A 190 -5.62 7.28 -11.18
C ARG A 190 -4.63 8.30 -10.64
N ILE A 191 -3.34 8.07 -10.86
CA ILE A 191 -2.25 8.95 -10.44
C ILE A 191 -1.79 9.73 -11.67
N ASP A 192 -1.83 11.06 -11.59
CA ASP A 192 -1.30 11.97 -12.60
C ASP A 192 0.09 12.47 -12.16
N LEU A 193 1.14 12.09 -12.90
CA LEU A 193 2.51 12.47 -12.55
C LEU A 193 2.78 13.97 -12.75
N ALA A 194 2.05 14.65 -13.64
CA ALA A 194 2.13 16.10 -13.78
C ALA A 194 1.68 16.83 -12.51
N ARG A 195 0.90 16.14 -11.65
CA ARG A 195 0.42 16.61 -10.35
C ARG A 195 0.95 15.73 -9.21
N SER A 196 2.17 15.22 -9.35
CA SER A 196 2.76 14.24 -8.42
C SER A 196 2.72 14.64 -6.94
N ASP A 197 2.83 15.93 -6.61
CA ASP A 197 2.68 16.42 -5.22
C ASP A 197 1.29 16.15 -4.63
N GLU A 198 0.23 16.06 -5.44
CA GLU A 198 -1.09 15.69 -4.95
C GLU A 198 -1.18 14.22 -4.56
N PHE A 199 -0.41 13.37 -5.24
CA PHE A 199 -0.37 11.92 -5.07
C PHE A 199 0.84 11.45 -4.25
N ALA A 200 1.45 12.33 -3.44
CA ALA A 200 2.67 12.01 -2.72
C ALA A 200 2.50 10.80 -1.76
N ASN A 201 1.29 10.54 -1.27
CA ASN A 201 1.00 9.38 -0.41
C ASN A 201 0.83 8.09 -1.20
N GLU A 202 0.26 8.15 -2.39
CA GLU A 202 0.07 7.00 -3.26
C GLU A 202 1.35 6.65 -4.01
N LEU A 203 2.16 7.65 -4.35
CA LEU A 203 3.49 7.49 -4.96
C LEU A 203 4.54 7.05 -3.94
N HIS A 204 4.42 7.54 -2.69
CA HIS A 204 5.23 7.17 -1.52
C HIS A 204 6.71 6.89 -1.83
N ALA A 205 7.36 7.80 -2.56
CA ALA A 205 8.73 7.57 -3.00
C ALA A 205 9.71 7.70 -1.81
N PRO A 206 10.76 6.86 -1.74
CA PRO A 206 11.15 5.82 -2.69
C PRO A 206 10.62 4.40 -2.37
N TYR A 207 9.69 4.29 -1.41
CA TYR A 207 9.20 3.02 -0.88
C TYR A 207 8.38 2.22 -1.90
N HIS A 208 7.46 2.86 -2.63
CA HIS A 208 6.72 2.20 -3.70
C HIS A 208 7.60 2.06 -4.94
N ARG A 209 8.04 0.83 -5.19
CA ARG A 209 8.93 0.45 -6.29
C ARG A 209 8.17 0.36 -7.61
N VAL A 210 6.93 -0.11 -7.56
CA VAL A 210 6.06 -0.29 -8.72
C VAL A 210 4.60 -0.11 -8.31
N ILE A 211 3.83 0.69 -9.05
CA ILE A 211 2.38 0.80 -8.85
C ILE A 211 1.70 0.24 -10.09
N VAL A 212 0.83 -0.74 -9.89
CA VAL A 212 0.18 -1.49 -10.97
C VAL A 212 -1.16 -0.89 -11.38
N THR A 213 -1.61 -1.20 -12.58
CA THR A 213 -3.00 -0.92 -13.01
C THR A 213 -3.94 -2.05 -12.56
N PRO A 214 -5.27 -1.85 -12.52
CA PRO A 214 -6.23 -2.90 -12.16
C PRO A 214 -6.11 -4.14 -13.06
N ASP A 215 -5.87 -3.92 -14.35
CA ASP A 215 -5.68 -4.99 -15.33
C ASP A 215 -4.39 -5.78 -15.10
N VAL A 216 -3.31 -5.11 -14.71
CA VAL A 216 -2.06 -5.79 -14.36
C VAL A 216 -2.22 -6.56 -13.05
N LEU A 217 -2.87 -5.98 -12.02
CA LEU A 217 -3.14 -6.67 -10.77
C LEU A 217 -3.96 -7.95 -11.01
N LYS A 218 -4.99 -7.86 -11.86
CA LYS A 218 -5.80 -9.01 -12.29
C LYS A 218 -4.92 -10.10 -12.90
N ARG A 219 -4.09 -9.75 -13.89
CA ARG A 219 -3.19 -10.70 -14.56
C ARG A 219 -2.15 -11.31 -13.65
N LEU A 220 -1.62 -10.55 -12.68
CA LEU A 220 -0.66 -11.05 -11.69
C LEU A 220 -1.30 -12.15 -10.83
N GLY A 221 -2.53 -11.95 -10.36
CA GLY A 221 -3.27 -12.98 -9.63
C GLY A 221 -3.62 -14.21 -10.50
N GLU A 222 -4.07 -13.98 -11.74
CA GLU A 222 -4.34 -15.06 -12.70
C GLU A 222 -3.08 -15.88 -13.02
N GLY A 223 -1.91 -15.24 -13.08
CA GLY A 223 -0.63 -15.90 -13.32
C GLY A 223 -0.20 -16.91 -12.25
N VAL A 224 -0.73 -16.80 -11.03
CA VAL A 224 -0.52 -17.79 -9.96
C VAL A 224 -1.72 -18.74 -9.78
N GLY A 225 -2.64 -18.72 -10.74
CA GLY A 225 -3.83 -19.55 -10.77
C GLY A 225 -4.99 -19.04 -9.91
N TRP A 226 -4.96 -17.79 -9.44
CA TRP A 226 -6.08 -17.22 -8.69
C TRP A 226 -7.17 -16.67 -9.62
N MET A 227 -8.42 -16.89 -9.25
CA MET A 227 -9.58 -16.40 -10.00
C MET A 227 -10.02 -15.04 -9.45
N PRO A 228 -10.02 -13.96 -10.25
CA PRO A 228 -10.49 -12.65 -9.80
C PRO A 228 -12.00 -12.71 -9.49
N GLN A 229 -12.40 -12.16 -8.35
CA GLN A 229 -13.80 -12.16 -7.89
C GLN A 229 -14.38 -10.75 -7.82
N ARG A 230 -13.57 -9.77 -7.38
CA ARG A 230 -14.06 -8.40 -7.18
C ARG A 230 -12.95 -7.37 -7.20
N LEU A 231 -13.09 -6.35 -8.03
CA LEU A 231 -12.30 -5.13 -7.97
C LEU A 231 -12.99 -4.11 -7.05
N ILE A 232 -12.23 -3.50 -6.14
CA ILE A 232 -12.71 -2.48 -5.21
C ILE A 232 -11.85 -1.22 -5.38
N LEU A 233 -12.40 -0.20 -6.02
CA LEU A 233 -11.69 1.04 -6.36
C LEU A 233 -11.67 2.10 -5.24
N ARG A 234 -12.26 1.81 -4.09
CA ARG A 234 -12.23 2.71 -2.94
C ARG A 234 -11.31 2.12 -1.88
N GLY A 235 -10.28 2.87 -1.51
CA GLY A 235 -9.30 2.51 -0.49
C GLY A 235 -9.96 2.17 0.85
N TYR A 236 -9.28 1.35 1.66
CA TYR A 236 -9.83 0.90 2.94
C TYR A 236 -9.82 1.99 4.02
N HIS A 237 -8.95 2.98 3.85
CA HIS A 237 -8.81 4.16 4.70
C HIS A 237 -9.78 5.30 4.30
N ASP A 238 -10.52 5.17 3.19
CA ASP A 238 -11.56 6.13 2.79
C ASP A 238 -12.88 5.80 3.47
N THR A 239 -13.06 6.33 4.69
CA THR A 239 -14.21 6.02 5.54
C THR A 239 -15.27 7.13 5.52
N PRO A 240 -16.55 6.82 5.74
CA PRO A 240 -17.61 7.83 5.88
C PRO A 240 -17.59 8.53 7.24
N TRP A 241 -16.61 8.25 8.12
CA TRP A 241 -16.54 8.87 9.43
C TRP A 241 -15.90 10.25 9.32
N LEU A 242 -16.42 11.21 10.08
CA LEU A 242 -16.11 12.64 9.94
C LEU A 242 -14.60 12.90 10.07
N GLY A 243 -13.97 13.41 9.02
CA GLY A 243 -12.53 13.70 9.02
C GLY A 243 -11.60 12.49 8.84
N LEU A 244 -12.13 11.26 8.79
CA LEU A 244 -11.36 10.04 8.47
C LEU A 244 -11.57 9.61 7.02
N ASN A 245 -11.19 10.50 6.11
CA ASN A 245 -11.11 10.22 4.68
C ASN A 245 -9.82 10.83 4.11
N PRO A 246 -9.24 10.27 3.03
CA PRO A 246 -7.94 10.70 2.52
C PRO A 246 -7.90 12.16 2.04
N ARG A 247 -9.03 12.78 1.67
CA ARG A 247 -9.06 14.19 1.25
C ARG A 247 -8.86 15.10 2.45
N ALA A 248 -9.62 14.87 3.52
CA ALA A 248 -9.44 15.59 4.78
C ALA A 248 -8.03 15.31 5.37
N GLY A 249 -7.59 14.06 5.32
CA GLY A 249 -6.26 13.66 5.76
C GLY A 249 -5.15 14.39 5.01
N ARG A 250 -5.25 14.50 3.68
CA ARG A 250 -4.26 15.20 2.84
C ARG A 250 -4.22 16.70 3.12
N GLU A 251 -5.37 17.35 3.28
CA GLU A 251 -5.38 18.77 3.67
C GLU A 251 -4.82 18.99 5.08
N TYR A 252 -5.07 18.07 6.01
CA TYR A 252 -4.47 18.12 7.34
C TYR A 252 -2.95 17.97 7.28
N GLN A 253 -2.44 16.99 6.53
CA GLN A 253 -1.00 16.82 6.31
C GLN A 253 -0.37 18.12 5.79
N ARG A 254 -0.93 18.70 4.71
CA ARG A 254 -0.46 19.95 4.11
C ARG A 254 -0.42 21.11 5.11
N ALA A 255 -1.39 21.19 6.01
CA ALA A 255 -1.45 22.21 7.04
C ALA A 255 -0.38 22.01 8.15
N VAL A 256 0.11 20.79 8.35
CA VAL A 256 1.14 20.48 9.36
C VAL A 256 2.54 20.68 8.78
N ASP A 257 2.99 19.73 7.95
CA ASP A 257 4.32 19.73 7.32
C ASP A 257 4.35 18.96 5.99
N ASP A 258 3.19 18.54 5.51
CA ASP A 258 2.94 17.81 4.27
C ASP A 258 3.61 16.42 4.19
N THR A 259 3.81 15.80 5.37
CA THR A 259 4.38 14.47 5.56
C THR A 259 3.35 13.44 6.04
N LEU A 260 3.66 12.16 5.84
CA LEU A 260 2.89 11.01 6.30
C LEU A 260 2.92 10.87 7.82
N ASP A 261 4.01 11.25 8.49
CA ASP A 261 4.16 11.22 9.94
C ASP A 261 3.01 11.97 10.64
N ALA A 262 2.56 13.08 10.08
CA ALA A 262 1.51 13.93 10.65
C ALA A 262 0.18 13.19 10.89
N VAL A 263 -0.15 12.15 10.10
CA VAL A 263 -1.40 11.39 10.30
C VAL A 263 -1.30 10.27 11.34
N LEU A 264 -0.07 9.93 11.76
CA LEU A 264 0.17 8.94 12.82
C LEU A 264 0.34 9.59 14.19
N GLU A 265 0.60 10.90 14.23
CA GLU A 265 0.69 11.70 15.44
C GLU A 265 -0.69 12.09 16.01
N PRO A 266 -0.76 12.46 17.30
CA PRO A 266 -1.97 13.03 17.88
C PRO A 266 -2.47 14.25 17.08
N LEU A 267 -3.78 14.29 16.83
CA LEU A 267 -4.41 15.35 16.04
C LEU A 267 -4.21 16.71 16.69
N ARG A 268 -3.65 17.67 15.96
CA ARG A 268 -3.53 19.08 16.36
C ARG A 268 -4.88 19.77 16.13
N VAL A 269 -5.82 19.55 17.05
CA VAL A 269 -7.23 19.98 16.93
C VAL A 269 -7.35 21.47 16.59
N GLY A 270 -6.59 22.34 17.25
CA GLY A 270 -6.63 23.79 16.98
C GLY A 270 -6.16 24.20 15.58
N LEU A 271 -5.32 23.39 14.92
CA LEU A 271 -4.93 23.62 13.53
C LEU A 271 -6.02 23.12 12.58
N ALA A 272 -6.55 21.92 12.82
CA ALA A 272 -7.62 21.32 12.03
C ALA A 272 -8.89 22.20 12.01
N LEU A 273 -9.30 22.73 13.17
CA LEU A 273 -10.48 23.59 13.29
C LEU A 273 -10.32 24.97 12.66
N ARG A 274 -9.08 25.43 12.42
CA ARG A 274 -8.80 26.71 11.75
C ARG A 274 -8.73 26.61 10.23
N SER A 275 -8.78 25.40 9.66
CA SER A 275 -8.74 25.20 8.21
C SER A 275 -10.15 24.99 7.66
N PRO A 276 -10.77 25.98 6.98
CA PRO A 276 -12.10 25.83 6.41
C PRO A 276 -12.17 24.70 5.38
N ARG A 277 -11.08 24.51 4.63
CA ARG A 277 -10.96 23.44 3.63
C ARG A 277 -10.93 22.05 4.27
N PHE A 278 -10.18 21.90 5.37
CA PHE A 278 -10.20 20.66 6.16
C PHE A 278 -11.61 20.38 6.68
N LEU A 279 -12.26 21.35 7.32
CA LEU A 279 -13.61 21.18 7.86
C LEU A 279 -14.62 20.78 6.79
N TRP A 280 -14.57 21.41 5.62
CA TRP A 280 -15.43 21.07 4.49
C TRP A 280 -15.20 19.62 4.03
N LEU A 281 -13.95 19.23 3.79
CA LEU A 281 -13.62 17.86 3.36
C LEU A 281 -13.80 16.82 4.47
N ALA A 282 -13.75 17.20 5.74
CA ALA A 282 -14.05 16.30 6.85
C ALA A 282 -15.49 15.82 6.77
N HIS A 283 -16.43 16.71 6.40
CA HIS A 283 -17.86 16.41 6.29
C HIS A 283 -18.23 15.73 4.98
N ILE A 284 -17.78 16.27 3.84
CA ILE A 284 -18.26 15.80 2.54
C ILE A 284 -17.18 15.12 1.68
N GLY A 285 -15.93 15.10 2.14
CA GLY A 285 -14.80 14.56 1.36
C GLY A 285 -15.00 13.11 0.95
N TYR A 286 -15.66 12.31 1.80
CA TYR A 286 -16.02 10.92 1.48
C TYR A 286 -16.80 10.77 0.16
N LEU A 287 -17.58 11.77 -0.27
CA LEU A 287 -18.35 11.72 -1.51
C LEU A 287 -17.45 11.80 -2.77
N PHE A 288 -16.26 12.40 -2.68
CA PHE A 288 -15.42 12.76 -3.82
C PHE A 288 -14.20 11.84 -4.05
N SER A 289 -14.40 10.53 -4.19
CA SER A 289 -13.26 9.58 -4.22
C SER A 289 -12.48 9.62 -5.52
N HIS A 290 -11.18 9.95 -5.43
CA HIS A 290 -10.25 9.95 -6.56
C HIS A 290 -9.84 8.53 -6.98
N ARG A 291 -10.18 7.50 -6.18
CA ARG A 291 -9.95 6.07 -6.48
C ARG A 291 -8.47 5.75 -6.75
N ALA A 292 -7.56 6.52 -6.14
CA ALA A 292 -6.11 6.38 -6.28
C ALA A 292 -5.57 5.12 -5.59
N ASP A 293 -6.41 4.42 -4.81
CA ASP A 293 -6.18 3.08 -4.29
C ASP A 293 -7.15 2.08 -4.89
N MET A 294 -6.74 0.81 -4.91
CA MET A 294 -7.59 -0.30 -5.26
C MET A 294 -7.32 -1.51 -4.37
N ALA A 295 -8.25 -2.45 -4.40
CA ALA A 295 -7.97 -3.82 -3.97
C ALA A 295 -8.68 -4.81 -4.90
N MET A 296 -8.08 -5.97 -5.08
CA MET A 296 -8.71 -7.08 -5.78
C MET A 296 -8.85 -8.27 -4.83
N VAL A 297 -10.08 -8.81 -4.80
CA VAL A 297 -10.36 -10.08 -4.14
C VAL A 297 -10.23 -11.18 -5.18
N PHE A 298 -9.44 -12.19 -4.85
CA PHE A 298 -9.29 -13.40 -5.63
C PHE A 298 -9.71 -14.62 -4.83
N ARG A 299 -10.03 -15.70 -5.53
CA ARG A 299 -10.23 -17.03 -4.97
C ARG A 299 -9.25 -18.01 -5.61
N LYS A 300 -8.54 -18.78 -4.79
CA LYS A 300 -7.76 -19.91 -5.27
C LYS A 300 -8.72 -21.05 -5.62
N PRO A 301 -8.58 -21.71 -6.78
CA PRO A 301 -9.37 -22.89 -7.11
C PRO A 301 -9.31 -23.93 -5.99
N ALA A 302 -10.41 -24.67 -5.78
CA ALA A 302 -10.36 -25.85 -4.95
C ALA A 302 -9.42 -26.89 -5.60
N ALA A 303 -8.82 -27.75 -4.79
CA ALA A 303 -8.16 -28.93 -5.33
C ALA A 303 -9.23 -29.79 -6.06
N PRO A 304 -8.89 -30.41 -7.19
CA PRO A 304 -9.79 -31.34 -7.87
C PRO A 304 -10.17 -32.52 -6.98
#